data_AF-A0A7C3SYU2-F1
#
_entry.id   AF-A0A7C3SYU2-F1
#
_cell.length_a   1.000
_cell.length_b   1.000
_cell.length_c   1.000
_cell.angle_alpha   90.00
_cell.angle_beta   90.00
_cell.angle_gamma   90.00
#
_symmetry.space_group_name_H-M   'P 1'
#
loop_
_entity.id
_entity.type
_entity.pdbx_description
1 polymer ?
#
loop_
_entity_poly.entity_id
_entity_poly.type
_entity_poly.pdbx_seq_one_letter_code
_entity_poly.pdbx_strand_id
1 'polypeptide(L)'
;LGVSCGLDGLVCSPREAAELRRELGYGPLLVTPGIRPAGTESHDQERTATPAEALRAGADYLVVGRAVIDHPRPLEALRALKREIDLS
;
A
#
# COMPACT_ATOMS: atom_id res chain seq x y z
N LEU A 1 15.95 -11.61 9.10
CA LEU A 1 15.27 -10.48 8.42
C LEU A 1 15.72 -9.18 9.08
N GLY A 2 15.67 -8.01 8.44
CA GLY A 2 16.13 -6.77 9.06
C GLY A 2 15.54 -6.49 10.45
N VAL A 3 14.30 -6.94 10.70
CA VAL A 3 13.64 -6.87 12.01
C VAL A 3 14.37 -7.63 13.12
N SER A 4 15.09 -8.73 12.81
CA SER A 4 15.93 -9.45 13.79
C SER A 4 17.20 -8.68 14.16
N CYS A 5 17.51 -7.60 13.43
CA CYS A 5 18.60 -6.68 13.72
C CYS A 5 18.11 -5.39 14.42
N GLY A 6 16.86 -5.36 14.89
CA GLY A 6 16.28 -4.21 15.58
C GLY A 6 15.69 -3.13 14.67
N LEU A 7 15.38 -3.46 13.40
CA LEU A 7 14.61 -2.54 12.54
C LEU A 7 13.13 -2.57 12.91
N ASP A 8 12.51 -1.39 12.94
CA ASP A 8 11.10 -1.21 13.30
C ASP A 8 10.11 -1.68 12.21
N GLY A 9 10.57 -1.90 10.98
CA GLY A 9 9.70 -2.21 9.87
C GLY A 9 10.40 -2.62 8.58
N LEU A 10 9.58 -2.94 7.58
CA LEU A 10 9.98 -3.43 6.27
C LEU A 10 9.20 -2.69 5.19
N VAL A 11 9.85 -2.47 4.05
CA VAL A 11 9.17 -2.11 2.80
C VAL A 11 8.92 -3.39 2.02
N CYS A 12 7.68 -3.64 1.61
CA CYS A 12 7.31 -4.86 0.89
C CYS A 12 6.21 -4.61 -0.14
N SER A 13 6.10 -5.46 -1.16
CA SER A 13 4.98 -5.37 -2.10
C SER A 13 3.66 -5.78 -1.45
N PRO A 14 2.50 -5.39 -2.03
CA PRO A 14 1.19 -5.80 -1.50
C PRO A 14 1.00 -7.32 -1.43
N ARG A 15 1.68 -8.08 -2.32
CA ARG A 15 1.58 -9.54 -2.39
C ARG A 15 2.34 -10.24 -1.26
N GLU A 16 3.39 -9.61 -0.74
CA GLU A 16 4.23 -10.16 0.33
C GLU A 16 3.71 -9.81 1.72
N ALA A 17 2.89 -8.75 1.84
CA ALA A 17 2.42 -8.23 3.12
C ALA A 17 1.71 -9.31 3.97
N ALA A 18 0.82 -10.11 3.37
CA ALA A 18 0.08 -11.14 4.09
C ALA A 18 1.00 -12.26 4.64
N GLU A 19 2.02 -12.64 3.86
CA GLU A 19 3.00 -13.64 4.31
C GLU A 19 3.90 -13.09 5.41
N LEU A 20 4.39 -11.85 5.26
CA LEU A 20 5.17 -11.17 6.29
C LEU A 20 4.37 -11.00 7.60
N ARG A 21 3.07 -10.72 7.52
CA ARG A 21 2.20 -10.69 8.71
C ARG A 21 2.06 -12.03 9.39
N ARG A 22 1.95 -13.11 8.61
CA ARG A 22 1.89 -14.47 9.16
C ARG A 22 3.19 -14.85 9.87
N GLU A 23 4.34 -14.44 9.35
CA GLU A 23 5.65 -14.77 9.91
C GLU A 23 6.08 -13.86 11.07
N LEU A 24 5.81 -12.56 10.97
CA LEU A 24 6.35 -11.54 11.87
C LEU A 24 5.30 -10.95 12.82
N GLY A 25 4.02 -11.24 12.60
CA GLY A 25 2.91 -10.62 13.30
C GLY A 25 2.77 -9.12 13.01
N TYR A 26 2.14 -8.40 13.93
CA TYR A 26 1.89 -6.96 13.85
C TYR A 26 2.94 -6.12 14.59
N GLY A 27 4.09 -6.71 14.93
CA GLY A 27 5.19 -5.98 15.59
C GLY A 27 5.88 -5.00 14.64
N PRO A 28 6.45 -5.48 13.52
CA PRO A 28 7.10 -4.60 12.56
C PRO A 28 6.11 -3.80 11.72
N LEU A 29 6.46 -2.56 11.38
CA LEU A 29 5.71 -1.77 10.40
C LEU A 29 5.88 -2.33 8.99
N LEU A 30 4.79 -2.42 8.22
CA LEU A 30 4.83 -2.75 6.79
C LEU A 30 4.45 -1.53 5.96
N VAL A 31 5.42 -1.05 5.19
CA VAL A 31 5.25 0.07 4.26
C VAL A 31 5.14 -0.49 2.84
N THR A 32 3.99 -0.26 2.19
CA THR A 32 3.65 -0.93 0.94
C THR A 32 3.51 0.06 -0.22
N PRO A 33 4.49 0.10 -1.15
CA PRO A 33 4.39 0.86 -2.39
C PRO A 33 3.62 0.14 -3.49
N GLY A 34 3.33 0.89 -4.56
CA GLY A 34 2.61 0.35 -5.73
C GLY A 34 1.09 0.39 -5.57
N ILE A 35 0.57 1.28 -4.72
CA ILE A 35 -0.87 1.41 -4.47
C ILE A 35 -1.52 2.27 -5.54
N ARG A 36 -2.66 1.77 -6.09
CA ARG A 36 -3.47 2.50 -7.06
C ARG A 36 -4.96 2.41 -6.72
N PRO A 37 -5.71 3.53 -6.75
CA PRO A 37 -7.16 3.48 -6.57
C PRO A 37 -7.83 2.57 -7.59
N ALA A 38 -8.94 1.95 -7.20
CA ALA A 38 -9.76 1.15 -8.10
C ALA A 38 -10.21 1.96 -9.33
N GLY A 39 -10.15 1.36 -10.52
CA GLY A 39 -10.59 2.00 -11.77
C GLY A 39 -9.59 2.96 -12.42
N THR A 40 -8.34 3.02 -11.97
CA THR A 40 -7.27 3.76 -12.67
C THR A 40 -6.52 2.85 -13.65
N GLU A 41 -6.24 3.34 -14.87
CA GLU A 41 -5.57 2.58 -15.94
C GLU A 41 -4.16 2.11 -15.53
N SER A 42 -3.89 0.82 -15.74
CA SER A 42 -2.66 0.11 -15.35
C SER A 42 -1.54 0.30 -16.38
N HIS A 43 -1.09 1.53 -16.64
CA HIS A 43 -0.19 1.74 -17.76
C HIS A 43 1.27 1.28 -17.57
N ASP A 44 1.80 1.13 -16.34
CA ASP A 44 3.26 0.92 -16.15
C ASP A 44 3.69 0.05 -14.95
N GLN A 45 2.80 -0.66 -14.24
CA GLN A 45 3.20 -1.40 -13.03
C GLN A 45 2.51 -2.77 -12.97
N GLU A 46 3.28 -3.84 -13.16
CA GLU A 46 2.85 -5.25 -13.20
C GLU A 46 2.41 -5.80 -11.81
N ARG A 47 2.63 -5.04 -10.73
CA ARG A 47 2.42 -5.45 -9.34
C ARG A 47 1.75 -4.37 -8.49
N THR A 48 0.62 -3.82 -8.95
CA THR A 48 -0.18 -2.88 -8.15
C THR A 48 -1.24 -3.59 -7.31
N ALA A 49 -1.69 -2.93 -6.25
CA ALA A 49 -2.87 -3.32 -5.49
C ALA A 49 -3.71 -2.08 -5.18
N THR A 50 -5.00 -2.30 -4.94
CA THR A 50 -5.87 -1.27 -4.40
C THR A 50 -5.50 -0.95 -2.94
N PRO A 51 -5.79 0.27 -2.45
CA PRO A 51 -5.69 0.59 -1.03
C PRO A 51 -6.35 -0.48 -0.14
N ALA A 52 -7.58 -0.88 -0.48
CA ALA A 52 -8.33 -1.88 0.29
C ALA A 52 -7.62 -3.25 0.35
N GLU A 53 -7.07 -3.72 -0.78
CA GLU A 53 -6.33 -4.98 -0.82
C GLU A 53 -5.05 -4.93 0.00
N ALA A 54 -4.29 -3.84 -0.07
CA ALA A 54 -3.06 -3.71 0.69
C ALA A 54 -3.31 -3.63 2.21
N LEU A 55 -4.35 -2.91 2.63
CA LEU A 55 -4.77 -2.87 4.04
C LEU A 55 -5.22 -4.24 4.53
N ARG A 56 -6.01 -4.97 3.72
CA ARG A 56 -6.44 -6.34 4.05
C ARG A 56 -5.28 -7.33 4.11
N ALA A 57 -4.25 -7.12 3.29
CA ALA A 57 -3.00 -7.88 3.36
C ALA A 57 -2.13 -7.50 4.57
N GLY A 58 -2.50 -6.44 5.30
CA GLY A 58 -1.89 -6.02 6.55
C GLY A 58 -0.84 -4.92 6.43
N ALA A 59 -0.86 -4.11 5.37
CA ALA A 59 -0.03 -2.90 5.30
C ALA A 59 -0.40 -1.89 6.39
N ASP A 60 0.58 -1.24 7.01
CA ASP A 60 0.34 -0.10 7.92
C ASP A 60 0.38 1.22 7.16
N TYR A 61 1.26 1.32 6.16
CA TYR A 61 1.44 2.51 5.35
C TYR A 61 1.33 2.20 3.87
N LEU A 62 0.58 3.04 3.16
CA LEU A 62 0.38 2.95 1.73
C LEU A 62 1.21 4.03 1.04
N VAL A 63 2.14 3.65 0.16
CA VAL A 63 2.91 4.60 -0.64
C VAL A 63 2.25 4.77 -2.00
N VAL A 64 1.62 5.93 -2.17
CA VAL A 64 0.88 6.32 -3.38
C VAL A 64 1.63 7.47 -4.06
N GLY A 65 2.03 7.25 -5.31
CA GLY A 65 2.77 8.24 -6.10
C GLY A 65 1.93 8.78 -7.27
N ARG A 66 2.30 8.35 -8.48
CA ARG A 66 1.75 8.81 -9.77
C ARG A 66 0.22 8.84 -9.84
N ALA A 67 -0.48 7.92 -9.16
CA ALA A 67 -1.94 7.90 -9.10
C ALA A 67 -2.57 9.18 -8.51
N VAL A 68 -1.81 9.92 -7.68
CA VAL A 68 -2.22 11.22 -7.13
C VAL A 68 -1.48 12.35 -7.82
N ILE A 69 -0.14 12.24 -7.96
CA ILE A 69 0.72 13.33 -8.45
C ILE A 69 0.40 13.70 -9.90
N ASP A 70 0.19 12.70 -10.77
CA ASP A 70 -0.03 12.93 -12.21
C ASP A 70 -1.51 13.08 -12.56
N HIS A 71 -2.41 13.00 -11.57
CA HIS A 71 -3.84 13.14 -11.81
C HIS A 71 -4.19 14.59 -12.16
N PRO A 72 -5.07 14.86 -13.15
CA PRO A 72 -5.47 16.23 -13.52
C PRO A 72 -6.05 17.05 -12.36
N ARG A 73 -6.55 16.36 -11.32
CA ARG A 73 -7.08 16.94 -10.08
C ARG A 73 -6.50 16.19 -8.86
N PRO A 74 -5.27 16.48 -8.42
CA PRO A 74 -4.58 15.69 -7.39
C PRO A 74 -5.33 15.62 -6.07
N LEU A 75 -5.92 16.73 -5.64
CA LEU A 75 -6.71 16.77 -4.40
C LEU A 75 -7.98 15.91 -4.47
N GLU A 76 -8.58 15.78 -5.66
CA GLU A 76 -9.74 14.90 -5.86
C GLU A 76 -9.33 13.44 -5.81
N ALA A 77 -8.21 13.08 -6.47
CA ALA A 77 -7.65 11.73 -6.39
C ALA A 77 -7.31 11.34 -4.95
N LEU A 78 -6.68 12.24 -4.18
CA LEU A 78 -6.37 12.00 -2.78
C LEU A 78 -7.64 11.83 -1.92
N ARG A 79 -8.68 12.63 -2.16
CA ARG A 79 -9.97 12.49 -1.46
C ARG A 79 -10.67 11.18 -1.80
N ALA A 80 -10.62 10.74 -3.06
CA ALA A 80 -11.17 9.46 -3.47
C ALA A 80 -10.42 8.30 -2.78
N LEU A 81 -9.09 8.33 -2.79
CA LEU A 81 -8.25 7.34 -2.09
C LEU A 81 -8.55 7.31 -0.59
N LYS A 82 -8.67 8.47 0.06
CA LYS A 82 -9.04 8.52 1.47
C LYS A 82 -10.41 7.89 1.74
N ARG A 83 -11.42 8.16 0.89
CA ARG A 83 -12.74 7.54 1.04
C ARG A 83 -12.68 6.02 0.89
N GLU A 84 -11.88 5.51 -0.04
CA GLU A 84 -11.69 4.07 -0.22
C GLU A 84 -11.09 3.43 1.05
N ILE A 85 -10.08 4.07 1.64
CA ILE A 85 -9.46 3.65 2.90
C ILE A 85 -10.47 3.67 4.05
N ASP A 86 -11.25 4.75 4.20
CA ASP A 86 -12.23 4.90 5.29
C ASP A 86 -13.39 3.87 5.21
N LEU A 87 -13.60 3.24 4.05
CA LEU A 87 -14.63 2.23 3.82
C LEU A 87 -14.11 0.79 3.92
N SER A 88 -12.79 0.59 4.07
CA SER A 88 -12.12 -0.72 4.10
C SER A 88 -11.95 -1.25 5.53
#